data_AF-A0A0F7PTB0-F1
#
_entry.id   AF-A0A0F7PTB0-F1
#
_cell.length_a   1.000
_cell.length_b   1.000
_cell.length_c   1.000
_cell.angle_alpha   90.00
_cell.angle_beta   90.00
_cell.angle_gamma   90.00
#
_symmetry.space_group_name_H-M   'P 1'
#
loop_
_entity.id
_entity.type
_entity.pdbx_description
1 polymer ?
#
loop_
_entity_poly.entity_id
_entity_poly.type
_entity_poly.pdbx_seq_one_letter_code
_entity_poly.pdbx_strand_id
1 'polypeptide(L)'
;MIRYFVAVVVALLVLVGTGVADELMVGITSEMQSVTVETTDGPIEIRRIQDQKHEITGDYAKTSRACPPFCIQPIVPAEGVTTIGEVELIEMLKDPDALVVDSRTVDWFQGGSIPGAISLPYTQVGDRLTLLGCEPDFDGWDCAKAKRVALFCNGLWCGQSPTAIRAMIAAGYPAERIFYYRGGMQSWRVLGLTVTAGRD
;
A
#
# COMPACT_ATOMS: atom_id res chain seq x y z
N MET A 1 -53.33 -18.91 -58.36
CA MET A 1 -52.25 -19.32 -57.43
C MET A 1 -51.81 -18.09 -56.65
N ILE A 2 -52.33 -17.88 -55.44
CA ILE A 2 -51.97 -16.74 -54.58
C ILE A 2 -51.32 -17.35 -53.34
N ARG A 3 -50.01 -17.16 -53.19
CA ARG A 3 -49.22 -17.65 -52.05
C ARG A 3 -49.24 -16.59 -50.96
N TYR A 4 -49.90 -16.89 -49.84
CA TYR A 4 -49.82 -16.10 -48.61
C TYR A 4 -48.47 -16.38 -47.93
N PHE A 5 -47.60 -15.38 -47.86
CA PHE A 5 -46.40 -15.43 -47.03
C PHE A 5 -46.76 -14.89 -45.64
N VAL A 6 -46.81 -15.79 -44.64
CA VAL A 6 -46.92 -15.42 -43.23
C VAL A 6 -45.52 -15.09 -42.73
N ALA A 7 -45.25 -13.81 -42.48
CA ALA A 7 -44.03 -13.35 -41.85
C ALA A 7 -44.17 -13.51 -40.32
N VAL A 8 -43.45 -14.47 -39.74
CA VAL A 8 -43.34 -14.64 -38.29
C VAL A 8 -42.29 -13.67 -37.78
N VAL A 9 -42.72 -12.62 -37.07
CA VAL A 9 -41.84 -11.69 -36.36
C VAL A 9 -41.50 -12.30 -35.00
N VAL A 10 -40.26 -12.78 -34.85
CA VAL A 10 -39.72 -13.22 -33.56
C VAL A 10 -39.18 -11.99 -32.84
N ALA A 11 -39.89 -11.51 -31.82
CA ALA A 11 -39.42 -10.45 -30.95
C ALA A 11 -38.39 -11.03 -29.95
N LEU A 12 -37.11 -10.74 -30.15
CA LEU A 12 -36.07 -10.98 -29.15
C LEU A 12 -36.20 -9.94 -28.03
N LEU A 13 -36.69 -10.36 -26.86
CA LEU A 13 -36.55 -9.61 -25.61
C LEU A 13 -35.11 -9.75 -25.11
N VAL A 14 -34.33 -8.68 -25.27
CA VAL A 14 -33.03 -8.53 -24.59
C VAL A 14 -33.32 -8.12 -23.15
N LEU A 15 -33.21 -9.07 -22.20
CA LEU A 15 -33.14 -8.72 -20.78
C LEU A 15 -31.79 -8.05 -20.53
N VAL A 16 -31.80 -6.72 -20.48
CA VAL A 16 -30.69 -5.95 -19.92
C VAL A 16 -30.75 -6.14 -18.41
N GLY A 17 -29.94 -7.06 -17.88
CA GLY A 17 -29.72 -7.16 -16.45
C GLY A 17 -29.06 -5.88 -15.96
N THR A 18 -29.83 -5.00 -15.32
CA THR A 18 -29.26 -3.91 -14.53
C THR A 18 -28.57 -4.55 -13.34
N GLY A 19 -27.25 -4.74 -13.44
CA GLY A 19 -26.42 -5.03 -12.28
C GLY A 19 -26.63 -3.90 -11.29
N VAL A 20 -27.26 -4.20 -10.16
CA VAL A 20 -27.35 -3.26 -9.04
C VAL A 20 -25.92 -3.12 -8.55
N ALA A 21 -25.28 -2.00 -8.85
CA ALA A 21 -24.01 -1.66 -8.22
C ALA A 21 -24.29 -1.57 -6.72
N ASP A 22 -23.62 -2.42 -5.93
CA ASP A 22 -23.71 -2.35 -4.46
C ASP A 22 -23.36 -0.92 -4.03
N GLU A 23 -24.28 -0.26 -3.34
CA GLU A 23 -24.04 1.06 -2.80
C GLU A 23 -23.03 0.91 -1.65
N LEU A 24 -21.77 1.28 -1.92
CA LEU A 24 -20.71 1.25 -0.91
C LEU A 24 -21.03 2.28 0.17
N MET A 25 -21.18 1.80 1.40
CA MET A 25 -21.53 2.61 2.57
C MET A 25 -20.30 3.08 3.35
N VAL A 26 -19.17 2.39 3.19
CA VAL A 26 -17.92 2.65 3.91
C VAL A 26 -16.84 3.07 2.90
N GLY A 27 -16.79 4.37 2.61
CA GLY A 27 -15.81 4.95 1.68
C GLY A 27 -14.43 5.19 2.31
N ILE A 28 -13.38 5.23 1.47
CA ILE A 28 -12.02 5.63 1.87
C ILE A 28 -12.04 7.09 2.34
N THR A 29 -12.67 7.96 1.56
CA THR A 29 -13.03 9.33 1.94
C THR A 29 -14.49 9.57 1.56
N SER A 30 -15.03 10.77 1.81
CA SER A 30 -16.36 11.15 1.32
C SER A 30 -16.45 11.19 -0.22
N GLU A 31 -15.31 11.33 -0.90
CA GLU A 31 -15.22 11.49 -2.36
C GLU A 31 -14.59 10.27 -3.06
N MET A 32 -14.02 9.35 -2.29
CA MET A 32 -13.33 8.15 -2.80
C MET A 32 -13.90 6.89 -2.13
N GLN A 33 -14.62 6.07 -2.89
CA GLN A 33 -15.18 4.81 -2.40
C GLN A 33 -14.19 3.65 -2.50
N SER A 34 -13.46 3.59 -3.61
CA SER A 34 -12.37 2.66 -3.87
C SER A 34 -11.35 3.30 -4.80
N VAL A 35 -10.18 2.66 -4.94
CA VAL A 35 -9.11 3.06 -5.85
C VAL A 35 -8.43 1.81 -6.40
N THR A 36 -8.21 1.78 -7.70
CA THR A 36 -7.42 0.72 -8.34
C THR A 36 -5.97 1.14 -8.43
N VAL A 37 -5.07 0.27 -7.98
CA VAL A 37 -3.62 0.47 -8.10
C VAL A 37 -3.02 -0.64 -8.94
N GLU A 38 -2.03 -0.30 -9.77
CA GLU A 38 -1.30 -1.28 -10.56
C GLU A 38 -0.32 -2.03 -9.67
N THR A 39 -0.30 -3.36 -9.77
CA THR A 39 0.65 -4.22 -9.06
C THR A 39 1.35 -5.14 -10.05
N THR A 40 2.39 -5.85 -9.61
CA THR A 40 3.10 -6.83 -10.43
C THR A 40 2.19 -7.95 -10.96
N ASP A 41 1.13 -8.28 -10.22
CA ASP A 41 0.16 -9.33 -10.56
C ASP A 41 -1.09 -8.78 -11.28
N GLY A 42 -1.06 -7.51 -11.65
CA GLY A 42 -2.16 -6.79 -12.27
C GLY A 42 -2.87 -5.82 -11.33
N PRO A 43 -3.92 -5.15 -11.81
CA PRO A 43 -4.64 -4.14 -11.05
C PRO A 43 -5.37 -4.73 -9.85
N ILE A 44 -5.26 -4.07 -8.70
CA ILE A 44 -5.95 -4.45 -7.46
C ILE A 44 -6.79 -3.28 -6.95
N GLU A 45 -8.06 -3.56 -6.63
CA GLU A 45 -8.95 -2.60 -5.99
C GLU A 45 -8.67 -2.50 -4.48
N ILE A 46 -8.23 -1.33 -4.04
CA ILE A 46 -8.21 -0.93 -2.65
C ILE A 46 -9.56 -0.33 -2.29
N ARG A 47 -10.22 -0.90 -1.28
CA ARG A 47 -11.45 -0.40 -0.69
C ARG A 47 -11.51 -0.77 0.79
N ARG A 48 -12.47 -0.21 1.51
CA ARG A 48 -12.71 -0.57 2.92
C ARG A 48 -13.69 -1.75 3.04
N ILE A 49 -13.52 -2.53 4.10
CA ILE A 49 -14.49 -3.54 4.53
C ILE A 49 -15.84 -2.84 4.81
N GLN A 50 -16.90 -3.34 4.17
CA GLN A 50 -18.24 -2.73 4.24
C GLN A 50 -19.04 -3.17 5.48
N ASP A 51 -18.59 -4.19 6.20
CA ASP A 51 -19.20 -4.59 7.48
C ASP A 51 -18.92 -3.55 8.57
N GLN A 52 -19.96 -2.77 8.93
CA GLN A 52 -19.89 -1.72 9.95
C GLN A 52 -19.69 -2.25 11.38
N LYS A 53 -19.74 -3.57 11.57
CA LYS A 53 -19.45 -4.23 12.85
C LYS A 53 -18.06 -4.89 12.86
N HIS A 54 -17.28 -4.73 11.79
CA HIS A 54 -15.95 -5.31 11.72
C HIS A 54 -15.03 -4.70 12.78
N GLU A 55 -14.32 -5.57 13.50
CA GLU A 55 -13.32 -5.18 14.49
C GLU A 55 -11.94 -5.71 14.09
N ILE A 56 -10.90 -4.95 14.43
CA ILE A 56 -9.53 -5.41 14.24
C ILE A 56 -9.21 -6.57 15.18
N THR A 57 -8.54 -7.59 14.66
CA THR A 57 -8.21 -8.82 15.40
C THR A 57 -6.72 -9.17 15.30
N GLY A 58 -6.32 -10.24 15.99
CA GLY A 58 -4.98 -10.82 15.90
C GLY A 58 -3.90 -9.90 16.47
N ASP A 59 -2.71 -9.94 15.87
CA ASP A 59 -1.55 -9.20 16.36
C ASP A 59 -1.77 -7.69 16.40
N TYR A 60 -2.60 -7.14 15.51
CA TYR A 60 -2.90 -5.71 15.46
C TYR A 60 -3.91 -5.29 16.54
N ALA A 61 -4.62 -6.21 17.19
CA ALA A 61 -5.50 -5.87 18.32
C ALA A 61 -4.74 -5.68 19.65
N LYS A 62 -3.50 -6.18 19.75
CA LYS A 62 -2.68 -6.04 20.98
C LYS A 62 -2.26 -4.58 21.17
N THR A 63 -2.32 -4.06 22.39
CA THR A 63 -1.94 -2.67 22.73
C THR A 63 -0.70 -2.59 23.62
N SER A 64 -0.58 -3.49 24.59
CA SER A 64 0.47 -3.48 25.62
C SER A 64 1.74 -4.24 25.19
N ARG A 65 2.47 -3.71 24.21
CA ARG A 65 3.78 -4.25 23.80
C ARG A 65 4.89 -3.70 24.68
N ALA A 66 5.75 -4.57 25.20
CA ALA A 66 6.90 -4.17 26.01
C ALA A 66 7.94 -3.42 25.15
N CYS A 67 8.57 -2.41 25.74
CA CYS A 67 9.71 -1.70 25.19
C CYS A 67 10.95 -2.06 26.03
N PRO A 68 12.06 -2.53 25.44
CA PRO A 68 12.26 -2.86 24.01
C PRO A 68 11.59 -4.18 23.56
N PRO A 69 11.43 -4.44 22.24
CA PRO A 69 11.86 -3.60 21.11
C PRO A 69 10.79 -2.60 20.61
N PHE A 70 9.57 -2.62 21.15
CA PHE A 70 8.43 -1.86 20.63
C PHE A 70 8.34 -0.44 21.22
N CYS A 71 9.49 0.24 21.28
CA CYS A 71 9.57 1.60 21.81
C CYS A 71 9.05 2.61 20.78
N ILE A 72 8.08 3.43 21.17
CA ILE A 72 7.53 4.49 20.31
C ILE A 72 8.63 5.47 19.89
N GLN A 73 8.52 5.96 18.65
CA GLN A 73 9.49 6.87 18.04
C GLN A 73 8.84 8.25 17.75
N PRO A 74 9.63 9.33 17.62
CA PRO A 74 9.15 10.64 17.15
C PRO A 74 8.38 10.53 15.81
N ILE A 75 7.46 11.47 15.56
CA ILE A 75 6.62 11.45 14.35
C ILE A 75 7.47 11.52 13.07
N VAL A 76 8.50 12.35 13.07
CA VAL A 76 9.53 12.43 12.04
C VAL A 76 10.78 11.67 12.52
N PRO A 77 11.22 10.61 11.81
CA PRO A 77 12.30 9.74 12.28
C PRO A 77 13.72 10.27 12.00
N ALA A 78 13.85 11.22 11.07
CA ALA A 78 15.08 11.91 10.69
C ALA A 78 14.75 13.23 9.97
N GLU A 79 15.66 14.20 10.01
CA GLU A 79 15.51 15.47 9.28
C GLU A 79 15.35 15.22 7.77
N GLY A 80 14.55 16.07 7.10
CA GLY A 80 14.25 15.95 5.66
C GLY A 80 13.15 14.93 5.30
N VAL A 81 12.82 13.99 6.20
CA VAL A 81 11.79 12.96 5.95
C VAL A 81 10.39 13.54 6.10
N THR A 82 9.52 13.28 5.12
CA THR A 82 8.11 13.69 5.16
C THR A 82 7.24 12.60 5.78
N THR A 83 6.49 12.88 6.84
CA THR A 83 5.51 11.92 7.38
C THR A 83 4.17 12.06 6.65
N ILE A 84 3.55 10.94 6.29
CA ILE A 84 2.31 10.90 5.51
C ILE A 84 1.22 10.06 6.18
N GLY A 85 -0.04 10.31 5.82
CA GLY A 85 -1.21 9.51 6.17
C GLY A 85 -1.64 8.59 5.04
N GLU A 86 -2.86 8.06 5.16
CA GLU A 86 -3.40 7.04 4.25
C GLU A 86 -3.74 7.61 2.88
N VAL A 87 -4.27 8.83 2.82
CA VAL A 87 -4.65 9.48 1.56
C VAL A 87 -3.42 9.79 0.73
N GLU A 88 -2.37 10.36 1.33
CA GLU A 88 -1.12 10.64 0.62
C GLU A 88 -0.41 9.34 0.21
N LEU A 89 -0.49 8.27 1.02
CA LEU A 89 0.05 6.96 0.65
C LEU A 89 -0.68 6.39 -0.58
N ILE A 90 -2.02 6.49 -0.61
CA ILE A 90 -2.81 6.06 -1.77
C ILE A 90 -2.42 6.85 -3.03
N GLU A 91 -2.18 8.16 -2.92
CA GLU A 91 -1.67 8.94 -4.05
C GLU A 91 -0.28 8.49 -4.50
N MET A 92 0.60 8.10 -3.57
CA MET A 92 1.90 7.51 -3.93
C MET A 92 1.76 6.12 -4.59
N LEU A 93 0.77 5.32 -4.22
CA LEU A 93 0.52 4.02 -4.89
C LEU A 93 0.04 4.18 -6.34
N LYS A 94 -0.58 5.32 -6.67
CA LYS A 94 -1.03 5.64 -8.03
C LYS A 94 0.08 6.25 -8.89
N ASP A 95 1.14 6.76 -8.27
CA ASP A 95 2.24 7.44 -8.94
C ASP A 95 3.28 6.41 -9.43
N PRO A 96 3.45 6.21 -10.75
CA PRO A 96 4.41 5.23 -11.29
C PRO A 96 5.87 5.59 -11.01
N ASP A 97 6.16 6.84 -10.64
CA ASP A 97 7.50 7.31 -10.30
C ASP A 97 7.79 7.23 -8.78
N ALA A 98 6.80 6.83 -7.99
CA ALA A 98 6.95 6.54 -6.57
C ALA A 98 7.04 5.02 -6.31
N LEU A 99 7.64 4.66 -5.18
CA LEU A 99 7.64 3.29 -4.67
C LEU A 99 7.06 3.28 -3.27
N VAL A 100 6.28 2.26 -2.96
CA VAL A 100 5.82 1.97 -1.60
C VAL A 100 6.54 0.72 -1.12
N VAL A 101 7.21 0.83 0.02
CA VAL A 101 8.12 -0.17 0.56
C VAL A 101 7.62 -0.66 1.90
N ASP A 102 7.34 -1.95 1.95
CA ASP A 102 7.14 -2.68 3.19
C ASP A 102 8.51 -3.02 3.80
N SER A 103 8.86 -2.30 4.86
CA SER A 103 10.15 -2.46 5.54
C SER A 103 10.16 -3.57 6.60
N ARG A 104 9.07 -4.35 6.71
CA ARG A 104 8.97 -5.45 7.67
C ARG A 104 9.82 -6.64 7.27
N THR A 105 9.91 -7.63 8.16
CA THR A 105 10.50 -8.93 7.79
C THR A 105 9.62 -9.61 6.74
N VAL A 106 10.23 -10.50 5.96
CA VAL A 106 9.54 -11.23 4.87
C VAL A 106 8.28 -11.95 5.38
N ASP A 107 8.34 -12.58 6.55
CA ASP A 107 7.17 -13.25 7.16
C ASP A 107 5.97 -12.31 7.35
N TRP A 108 6.22 -11.05 7.77
CA TRP A 108 5.15 -10.06 7.94
C TRP A 108 4.58 -9.61 6.59
N PHE A 109 5.42 -9.47 5.57
CA PHE A 109 5.01 -9.15 4.21
C PHE A 109 4.14 -10.26 3.63
N GLN A 110 4.58 -11.51 3.73
CA GLN A 110 3.85 -12.70 3.28
C GLN A 110 2.53 -12.89 4.03
N GLY A 111 2.49 -12.56 5.34
CA GLY A 111 1.28 -12.54 6.16
C GLY A 111 0.26 -11.43 5.79
N GLY A 112 0.61 -10.56 4.85
CA GLY A 112 -0.27 -9.60 4.22
C GLY A 112 0.28 -8.18 4.25
N SER A 113 0.28 -7.52 3.09
CA SER A 113 0.83 -6.18 2.88
C SER A 113 -0.16 -5.25 2.14
N ILE A 114 0.26 -4.00 1.95
CA ILE A 114 -0.48 -2.99 1.20
C ILE A 114 -0.37 -3.33 -0.29
N PRO A 115 -1.47 -3.37 -1.06
CA PRO A 115 -1.41 -3.62 -2.50
C PRO A 115 -0.48 -2.64 -3.21
N GLY A 116 0.39 -3.15 -4.09
CA GLY A 116 1.40 -2.34 -4.80
C GLY A 116 2.71 -2.11 -4.03
N ALA A 117 2.79 -2.48 -2.75
CA ALA A 117 4.03 -2.38 -1.99
C ALA A 117 5.02 -3.49 -2.35
N ILE A 118 6.31 -3.14 -2.42
CA ILE A 118 7.42 -4.10 -2.56
C ILE A 118 8.01 -4.44 -1.18
N SER A 119 8.51 -5.67 -1.03
CA SER A 119 9.22 -6.10 0.18
C SER A 119 10.68 -5.64 0.14
N LEU A 120 11.08 -4.80 1.10
CA LEU A 120 12.49 -4.45 1.29
C LEU A 120 12.78 -4.31 2.80
N PRO A 121 13.10 -5.43 3.48
CA PRO A 121 13.25 -5.46 4.92
C PRO A 121 14.25 -4.44 5.45
N TYR A 122 13.97 -3.86 6.61
CA TYR A 122 14.79 -2.82 7.25
C TYR A 122 16.27 -3.19 7.44
N THR A 123 16.59 -4.49 7.51
CA THR A 123 17.96 -5.00 7.63
C THR A 123 18.73 -5.03 6.32
N GLN A 124 18.06 -4.87 5.18
CA GLN A 124 18.64 -5.03 3.84
C GLN A 124 18.58 -3.75 3.01
N VAL A 125 17.74 -2.78 3.40
CA VAL A 125 17.44 -1.60 2.59
C VAL A 125 18.68 -0.79 2.21
N GLY A 126 19.63 -0.59 3.14
CA GLY A 126 20.84 0.20 2.90
C GLY A 126 21.79 -0.41 1.88
N ASP A 127 21.74 -1.74 1.70
CA ASP A 127 22.60 -2.48 0.77
C ASP A 127 21.91 -2.73 -0.59
N ARG A 128 20.65 -2.29 -0.74
CA ARG A 128 19.81 -2.59 -1.91
C ARG A 128 19.17 -1.33 -2.51
N LEU A 129 19.88 -0.20 -2.43
CA LEU A 129 19.38 1.07 -2.97
C LEU A 129 19.22 1.07 -4.51
N THR A 130 19.79 0.09 -5.22
CA THR A 130 19.49 -0.15 -6.65
C THR A 130 18.01 -0.31 -6.93
N LEU A 131 17.27 -0.97 -6.03
CA LEU A 131 15.82 -1.14 -6.15
C LEU A 131 15.06 0.19 -6.06
N LEU A 132 15.70 1.22 -5.51
CA LEU A 132 15.12 2.53 -5.24
C LEU A 132 15.66 3.62 -6.19
N GLY A 133 16.36 3.23 -7.26
CA GLY A 133 16.85 4.13 -8.30
C GLY A 133 18.24 4.71 -8.07
N CYS A 134 19.02 4.18 -7.12
CA CYS A 134 20.44 4.52 -7.01
C CYS A 134 21.31 3.55 -7.83
N GLU A 135 22.53 3.96 -8.17
CA GLU A 135 23.52 3.13 -8.87
C GLU A 135 24.75 2.94 -7.96
N PRO A 136 25.41 1.76 -7.93
CA PRO A 136 26.65 1.59 -7.19
C PRO A 136 27.74 2.50 -7.76
N ASP A 137 28.49 3.16 -6.87
CA ASP A 137 29.64 3.99 -7.22
C ASP A 137 30.86 3.59 -6.37
N PHE A 138 32.06 4.09 -6.71
CA PHE A 138 33.31 3.73 -6.05
C PHE A 138 33.28 3.99 -4.53
N ASP A 139 32.63 5.07 -4.11
CA ASP A 139 32.54 5.50 -2.70
C ASP A 139 31.18 5.16 -2.04
N GLY A 140 30.30 4.41 -2.72
CA GLY A 140 28.99 4.03 -2.17
C GLY A 140 27.89 4.00 -3.22
N TRP A 141 26.99 4.99 -3.18
CA TRP A 141 25.78 5.06 -4.01
C TRP A 141 25.66 6.41 -4.71
N ASP A 142 25.46 6.40 -6.03
CA ASP A 142 24.93 7.55 -6.76
C ASP A 142 23.40 7.51 -6.74
N CYS A 143 22.79 8.41 -5.97
CA CYS A 143 21.34 8.52 -5.82
C CYS A 143 20.73 9.71 -6.60
N ALA A 144 21.41 10.23 -7.63
CA ALA A 144 20.88 11.34 -8.45
C ALA A 144 19.52 11.03 -9.11
N LYS A 145 19.26 9.74 -9.40
CA LYS A 145 17.99 9.24 -9.98
C LYS A 145 17.10 8.54 -8.95
N ALA A 146 17.38 8.69 -7.65
CA ALA A 146 16.60 8.06 -6.60
C ALA A 146 15.11 8.38 -6.73
N LYS A 147 14.24 7.37 -6.59
CA LYS A 147 12.79 7.54 -6.64
C LYS A 147 12.25 8.23 -5.39
N ARG A 148 10.97 8.62 -5.40
CA ARG A 148 10.26 8.93 -4.14
C ARG A 148 9.85 7.61 -3.50
N VAL A 149 10.08 7.45 -2.20
CA VAL A 149 9.81 6.17 -1.52
C VAL A 149 9.00 6.40 -0.26
N ALA A 150 7.84 5.76 -0.14
CA ALA A 150 7.11 5.65 1.11
C ALA A 150 7.50 4.36 1.84
N LEU A 151 8.05 4.47 3.04
CA LEU A 151 8.32 3.31 3.90
C LEU A 151 7.24 3.17 4.96
N PHE A 152 6.84 1.92 5.21
CA PHE A 152 5.96 1.57 6.31
C PHE A 152 6.36 0.25 6.97
N CYS A 153 5.86 0.04 8.19
CA CYS A 153 6.02 -1.19 8.93
C CYS A 153 4.70 -1.55 9.63
N ASN A 154 4.73 -2.24 10.78
CA ASN A 154 3.49 -2.66 11.43
C ASN A 154 2.69 -1.50 12.03
N GLY A 155 3.32 -0.37 12.35
CA GLY A 155 2.65 0.84 12.85
C GLY A 155 3.49 1.60 13.88
N LEU A 156 2.86 2.51 14.61
CA LEU A 156 3.52 3.44 15.55
C LEU A 156 4.35 2.78 16.67
N TRP A 157 4.14 1.48 16.91
CA TRP A 157 4.84 0.68 17.90
C TRP A 157 6.06 -0.07 17.33
N CYS A 158 6.28 0.00 16.01
CA CYS A 158 7.31 -0.74 15.30
C CYS A 158 8.48 0.17 14.92
N GLY A 159 9.69 -0.20 15.33
CA GLY A 159 10.91 0.56 15.03
C GLY A 159 11.56 0.25 13.67
N GLN A 160 10.95 -0.61 12.84
CA GLN A 160 11.58 -1.11 11.62
C GLN A 160 11.70 -0.04 10.53
N SER A 161 10.63 0.69 10.17
CA SER A 161 10.75 1.78 9.19
C SER A 161 11.65 2.91 9.65
N PRO A 162 11.59 3.41 10.91
CA PRO A 162 12.55 4.40 11.37
C PRO A 162 14.01 3.92 11.27
N THR A 163 14.27 2.63 11.50
CA THR A 163 15.60 2.05 11.33
C THR A 163 15.99 1.97 9.86
N ALA A 164 15.09 1.52 8.99
CA ALA A 164 15.27 1.48 7.54
C ALA A 164 15.60 2.86 6.97
N ILE A 165 14.81 3.88 7.36
CA ILE A 165 14.96 5.26 6.93
C ILE A 165 16.33 5.81 7.31
N ARG A 166 16.76 5.62 8.56
CA ARG A 166 18.09 6.07 9.00
C ARG A 166 19.21 5.33 8.27
N ALA A 167 19.05 4.04 7.99
CA ALA A 167 20.02 3.27 7.22
C ALA A 167 20.12 3.77 5.76
N MET A 168 18.99 4.08 5.12
CA MET A 168 18.98 4.67 3.77
C MET A 168 19.71 6.02 3.74
N ILE A 169 19.41 6.91 4.68
CA ILE A 169 20.06 8.23 4.79
C ILE A 169 21.56 8.07 5.03
N ALA A 170 21.96 7.16 5.94
CA ALA A 170 23.37 6.89 6.22
C ALA A 170 24.12 6.33 5.00
N ALA A 171 23.42 5.62 4.10
CA ALA A 171 23.94 5.13 2.83
C ALA A 171 23.91 6.17 1.69
N GLY A 172 23.48 7.41 1.96
CA GLY A 172 23.48 8.50 0.97
C GLY A 172 22.16 8.68 0.21
N TYR A 173 21.09 8.00 0.60
CA TYR A 173 19.77 8.24 0.01
C TYR A 173 19.23 9.62 0.41
N PRO A 174 18.71 10.43 -0.54
CA PRO A 174 18.23 11.78 -0.25
C PRO A 174 17.01 11.75 0.67
N ALA A 175 17.13 12.35 1.85
CA ALA A 175 16.11 12.30 2.91
C ALA A 175 14.77 12.92 2.47
N GLU A 176 14.83 13.97 1.64
CA GLU A 176 13.67 14.65 1.06
C GLU A 176 12.87 13.79 0.08
N ARG A 177 13.44 12.68 -0.40
CA ARG A 177 12.72 11.69 -1.21
C ARG A 177 12.07 10.58 -0.38
N ILE A 178 12.24 10.60 0.95
CA ILE A 178 11.71 9.61 1.87
C ILE A 178 10.40 10.12 2.47
N PHE A 179 9.36 9.31 2.32
CA PHE A 179 8.07 9.47 2.94
C PHE A 179 7.88 8.37 3.98
N TYR A 180 7.37 8.71 5.16
CA TYR A 180 7.14 7.77 6.26
C TYR A 180 5.65 7.64 6.52
N TYR A 181 5.08 6.51 6.14
CA TYR A 181 3.72 6.16 6.55
C TYR A 181 3.75 5.55 7.96
N ARG A 182 3.70 6.43 8.95
CA ARG A 182 3.83 6.10 10.39
C ARG A 182 2.76 5.14 10.89
N GLY A 183 1.53 5.27 10.38
CA GLY A 183 0.40 4.42 10.75
C GLY A 183 0.64 2.95 10.45
N GLY A 184 1.41 2.67 9.40
CA GLY A 184 1.76 1.32 8.98
C GLY A 184 0.54 0.41 8.77
N MET A 185 0.77 -0.89 8.85
CA MET A 185 -0.29 -1.88 8.72
C MET A 185 -1.35 -1.77 9.82
N GLN A 186 -1.01 -1.24 11.00
CA GLN A 186 -1.96 -0.99 12.08
C GLN A 186 -3.06 -0.04 11.61
N SER A 187 -2.71 1.18 11.17
CA SER A 187 -3.71 2.14 10.68
C SER A 187 -4.45 1.62 9.46
N TRP A 188 -3.72 0.99 8.53
CA TRP A 188 -4.30 0.41 7.32
C TRP A 188 -5.41 -0.62 7.65
N ARG A 189 -5.14 -1.51 8.60
CA ARG A 189 -6.08 -2.54 9.05
C ARG A 189 -7.19 -1.98 9.93
N VAL A 190 -6.92 -0.98 10.77
CA VAL A 190 -7.97 -0.31 11.57
C VAL A 190 -9.02 0.32 10.66
N LEU A 191 -8.62 0.84 9.49
CA LEU A 191 -9.54 1.40 8.51
C LEU A 191 -10.23 0.32 7.64
N GLY A 192 -9.84 -0.95 7.79
CA GLY A 192 -10.37 -2.07 7.02
C GLY A 192 -9.99 -2.04 5.54
N LEU A 193 -8.84 -1.42 5.19
CA LEU A 193 -8.41 -1.32 3.79
C LEU A 193 -7.93 -2.67 3.25
N THR A 194 -8.11 -2.89 1.93
CA THR A 194 -7.66 -4.09 1.22
C THR A 194 -6.21 -4.45 1.53
N VAL A 195 -5.94 -5.72 1.77
CA VAL A 195 -4.59 -6.29 2.00
C VAL A 195 -4.36 -7.40 0.99
N THR A 196 -3.16 -7.49 0.43
CA THR A 196 -2.73 -8.59 -0.44
C THR A 196 -1.84 -9.55 0.33
N ALA A 197 -1.88 -10.84 -0.02
CA ALA A 197 -0.84 -11.76 0.45
C ALA A 197 0.48 -11.38 -0.24
N GLY A 198 1.52 -11.08 0.53
CA GLY A 198 2.85 -10.84 -0.04
C GLY A 198 3.35 -12.11 -0.72
N ARG A 199 3.78 -12.00 -1.97
CA ARG A 199 4.47 -13.07 -2.69
C ARG A 199 5.81 -12.53 -3.20
N ASP A 200 6.82 -13.38 -3.12
CA ASP A 200 8.23 -13.05 -3.39
C ASP A 200 8.48 -12.65 -4.85
#